data_AF-T1D8H2-F1
#
_entry.id   AF-T1D8H2-F1
#
_cell.length_a   1.000
_cell.length_b   1.000
_cell.length_c   1.000
_cell.angle_alpha   90.00
_cell.angle_beta   90.00
_cell.angle_gamma   90.00
#
_symmetry.space_group_name_H-M   'P 1'
#
loop_
_entity.id
_entity.type
_entity.pdbx_description
1 polymer ?
#
loop_
_entity_poly.entity_id
_entity_poly.type
_entity_poly.pdbx_seq_one_letter_code
_entity_poly.pdbx_strand_id
1 'polypeptide(L)'
;NPYHLSYLIATFLRLPVGDRQGVLEAGTLEEKLTLVARHLVREIEIQELGGKIKSKIADEVQKSQRDFFLREQVKAIQKELGDGQEGDEEIVRYRQKAQEAGLSPEAEKEVSREISRLVRAGNQSQEGQVIRTYLDVVLDLPWNRESPESYDLIEARRILDADHYDLEKVKERILDELAVLPKKEERRGRARADSL
;
A
#
# COMPACT_ATOMS: atom_id res chain seq x y z
N ASN A 1 41.26 56.66 -12.65
CA ASN A 1 42.01 55.99 -13.73
C ASN A 1 41.18 54.80 -14.22
N PRO A 2 40.58 54.88 -15.42
CA PRO A 2 39.68 53.86 -15.97
C PRO A 2 40.29 52.46 -16.10
N TYR A 3 41.60 52.37 -16.34
CA TYR A 3 42.32 51.09 -16.38
C TYR A 3 42.38 50.42 -15.01
N HIS A 4 42.59 51.20 -13.95
CA HIS A 4 42.62 50.64 -12.61
C HIS A 4 41.25 50.11 -12.19
N LEU A 5 40.17 50.78 -12.62
CA LEU A 5 38.80 50.34 -12.37
C LEU A 5 38.49 49.01 -13.08
N SER A 6 38.90 48.84 -14.34
CA SER A 6 38.67 47.59 -15.07
C SER A 6 39.41 46.41 -14.43
N TYR A 7 40.66 46.59 -13.98
CA TYR A 7 41.40 45.56 -13.27
C TYR A 7 40.82 45.25 -11.88
N LEU A 8 40.34 46.27 -11.17
CA LEU A 8 39.70 46.09 -9.88
C LEU A 8 38.41 45.26 -10.01
N ILE A 9 37.55 45.62 -10.96
CA ILE A 9 36.30 44.88 -11.23
C ILE A 9 36.61 43.44 -11.69
N ALA A 10 37.59 43.25 -12.57
CA ALA A 10 38.02 41.92 -13.02
C ALA A 10 38.60 41.05 -11.90
N THR A 11 39.13 41.64 -10.83
CA THR A 11 39.63 40.93 -9.65
C THR A 11 38.48 40.43 -8.77
N PHE A 12 37.41 41.22 -8.66
CA PHE A 12 36.21 40.84 -7.88
C PHE A 12 35.28 39.89 -8.63
N LEU A 13 35.27 39.95 -9.97
CA LEU A 13 34.61 38.95 -10.80
C LEU A 13 35.40 37.63 -10.73
N ARG A 14 34.72 36.54 -10.34
CA ARG A 14 35.32 35.20 -10.31
C ARG A 14 35.44 34.61 -11.72
N LEU A 15 36.28 35.24 -12.55
CA LEU A 15 36.45 34.85 -13.94
C LEU A 15 37.31 33.59 -14.07
N PRO A 16 37.03 32.71 -15.05
CA PRO A 16 37.95 31.68 -15.50
C PRO A 16 39.31 32.28 -15.91
N VAL A 17 40.38 31.50 -15.81
CA VAL A 17 41.74 31.97 -16.10
C VAL A 17 41.87 32.50 -17.53
N GLY A 18 41.23 31.85 -18.51
CA GLY A 18 41.23 32.32 -19.91
C GLY A 18 40.57 33.68 -20.10
N ASP A 19 39.46 33.94 -19.40
CA ASP A 19 38.75 35.22 -19.50
C ASP A 19 39.54 36.36 -18.83
N ARG A 20 40.25 36.07 -17.73
CA ARG A 20 41.17 37.05 -17.10
C ARG A 20 42.31 37.43 -18.03
N GLN A 21 42.87 36.44 -18.73
CA GLN A 21 43.93 36.66 -19.71
C GLN A 21 43.43 37.52 -20.87
N GLY A 22 42.24 37.27 -21.40
CA GLY A 22 41.63 38.09 -22.45
C GLY A 22 41.43 39.57 -22.05
N VAL A 23 41.10 39.84 -20.78
CA VAL A 23 41.02 41.22 -20.26
C VAL A 23 42.42 41.88 -20.17
N LEU A 24 43.48 41.12 -19.87
CA LEU A 24 44.85 41.64 -19.86
C LEU A 24 45.38 41.93 -21.27
N GLU A 25 45.05 41.08 -22.23
CA GLU A 25 45.51 41.14 -23.63
C GLU A 25 44.78 42.19 -24.49
N ALA A 26 43.61 42.68 -24.06
CA ALA A 26 42.90 43.74 -24.76
C ALA A 26 43.76 45.02 -24.89
N GLY A 27 43.89 45.52 -26.12
CA GLY A 27 44.83 46.59 -26.48
C GLY A 27 44.33 47.99 -26.14
N THR A 28 43.01 48.20 -26.15
CA THR A 28 42.40 49.50 -25.85
C THR A 28 41.60 49.49 -24.55
N LEU A 29 41.43 50.68 -23.95
CA LEU A 29 40.62 50.85 -22.75
C LEU A 29 39.15 50.46 -22.99
N GLU A 30 38.63 50.80 -24.16
CA GLU A 30 37.23 50.56 -24.54
C GLU A 30 36.93 49.06 -24.67
N GLU A 31 37.84 48.30 -25.29
CA GLU A 31 37.75 46.84 -25.36
C GLU A 31 37.78 46.19 -23.97
N LYS A 32 38.69 46.65 -23.08
CA LYS A 32 38.77 46.15 -21.70
C LYS A 32 37.47 46.37 -20.94
N LEU A 33 36.92 47.59 -21.01
CA LEU A 33 35.68 47.92 -20.31
C LEU A 33 34.49 47.15 -20.88
N THR A 34 34.43 46.94 -22.19
CA THR A 34 33.38 46.15 -22.86
C THR A 34 33.42 44.68 -22.45
N LEU A 35 34.61 44.08 -22.40
CA LEU A 35 34.81 42.71 -21.92
C LEU A 35 34.37 42.56 -20.46
N VAL A 36 34.86 43.43 -19.57
CA VAL A 36 34.51 43.40 -18.15
C VAL A 36 33.01 43.61 -17.93
N ALA A 37 32.39 44.54 -18.66
CA ALA A 37 30.95 44.79 -18.58
C ALA A 37 30.13 43.55 -19.02
N ARG A 38 30.54 42.86 -20.08
CA ARG A 38 29.89 41.63 -20.54
C ARG A 38 29.94 40.54 -19.49
N HIS A 39 31.10 40.35 -18.86
CA HIS A 39 31.24 39.37 -17.78
C HIS A 39 30.44 39.75 -16.54
N LEU A 40 30.37 41.04 -16.21
CA LEU A 40 29.56 41.54 -15.10
C LEU A 40 28.06 41.27 -15.31
N VAL A 41 27.53 41.53 -16.51
CA VAL A 41 26.14 41.25 -16.87
C VAL A 41 25.82 39.76 -16.71
N ARG A 42 26.70 38.88 -17.21
CA ARG A 42 26.53 37.43 -17.05
C ARG A 42 26.49 37.00 -15.58
N GLU A 43 27.35 37.58 -14.73
CA GLU A 43 27.38 37.26 -13.30
C GLU A 43 26.09 37.72 -12.60
N ILE A 44 25.56 38.90 -12.97
CA ILE A 44 24.28 39.41 -12.45
C ILE A 44 23.14 38.44 -12.81
N GLU A 45 23.06 37.99 -14.06
CA GLU A 45 22.04 37.03 -14.51
C GLU A 45 22.10 35.71 -13.72
N ILE A 46 23.30 35.19 -13.46
CA ILE A 46 23.51 33.98 -12.66
C ILE A 46 23.02 34.19 -11.23
N GLN A 47 23.32 35.33 -10.61
CA GLN A 47 22.87 35.64 -9.26
C GLN A 47 21.35 35.79 -9.16
N GLU A 48 20.73 36.47 -10.13
CA GLU A 48 19.27 36.59 -10.19
C GLU A 48 18.59 35.24 -10.35
N LEU A 49 19.12 34.36 -11.21
CA LEU A 49 18.60 33.01 -11.39
C LEU A 49 18.75 32.19 -10.10
N GLY A 50 19.91 32.28 -9.43
CA GLY A 50 20.14 31.65 -8.14
C GLY A 50 19.18 32.13 -7.05
N GLY A 51 18.88 33.43 -7.03
CA GLY A 51 17.87 34.03 -6.14
C GLY A 51 16.46 33.50 -6.40
N LYS A 52 16.04 33.45 -7.68
CA LYS A 52 14.74 32.91 -8.08
C LYS A 52 14.59 31.42 -7.70
N ILE A 53 15.63 30.62 -7.88
CA ILE A 53 15.63 29.20 -7.50
C ILE A 53 15.48 29.06 -5.99
N LYS A 54 16.26 29.82 -5.20
CA LYS A 54 16.16 29.80 -3.72
C LYS A 54 14.76 30.18 -3.24
N SER A 55 14.15 31.20 -3.84
CA SER A 55 12.77 31.61 -3.50
C SER A 55 11.77 30.49 -3.77
N LYS A 56 11.82 29.87 -4.96
CA LYS A 56 10.91 28.76 -5.30
C LYS A 56 11.04 27.58 -4.34
N ILE A 57 12.27 27.20 -3.99
CA ILE A 57 12.52 26.12 -3.02
C ILE A 57 11.94 26.49 -1.65
N ALA A 58 12.13 27.74 -1.20
CA ALA A 58 11.57 28.19 0.07
C ALA A 58 10.02 28.14 0.08
N ASP A 59 9.38 28.55 -1.01
CA ASP A 59 7.92 28.52 -1.15
C ASP A 59 7.37 27.09 -1.13
N GLU A 60 8.02 26.16 -1.83
CA GLU A 60 7.65 24.74 -1.84
C GLU A 60 7.83 24.09 -0.46
N VAL A 61 8.95 24.37 0.22
CA VAL A 61 9.20 23.87 1.58
C VAL A 61 8.16 24.40 2.56
N GLN A 62 7.82 25.70 2.48
CA GLN A 62 6.81 26.29 3.35
C GLN A 62 5.41 25.74 3.07
N LYS A 63 5.07 25.48 1.80
CA LYS A 63 3.82 24.81 1.44
C LYS A 63 3.76 23.39 1.99
N SER A 64 4.83 22.61 1.82
CA SER A 64 4.93 21.24 2.33
C SER A 64 4.83 21.18 3.86
N GLN A 65 5.50 22.10 4.57
CA GLN A 65 5.37 22.20 6.03
C GLN A 65 3.95 22.56 6.49
N ARG A 66 3.29 23.50 5.80
CA ARG A 66 1.88 23.84 6.08
C ARG A 66 0.96 22.64 5.85
N ASP A 67 1.10 21.96 4.73
CA ASP A 67 0.28 20.79 4.38
C ASP A 67 0.50 19.64 5.40
N PHE A 68 1.74 19.41 5.83
CA PHE A 68 2.07 18.45 6.87
C PHE A 68 1.39 18.81 8.20
N PHE A 69 1.48 20.07 8.62
CA PHE A 69 0.88 20.53 9.87
C PHE A 69 -0.65 20.45 9.85
N LEU A 70 -1.29 20.82 8.73
CA LEU A 70 -2.74 20.71 8.56
C LEU A 70 -3.21 19.24 8.60
N ARG A 71 -2.45 18.30 8.02
CA ARG A 71 -2.75 16.87 8.11
C ARG A 71 -2.70 16.33 9.54
N GLU A 72 -1.65 16.71 10.29
CA GLU A 72 -1.54 16.32 11.70
C GLU A 72 -2.63 16.96 12.55
N GLN A 73 -3.03 18.21 12.26
CA GLN A 73 -4.18 18.84 12.92
C GLN A 73 -5.50 18.12 12.62
N VAL A 74 -5.77 17.78 11.36
CA VAL A 74 -6.96 17.02 10.98
C VAL A 74 -6.98 15.66 11.70
N LYS A 75 -5.84 14.99 11.78
CA LYS A 75 -5.70 13.71 12.47
C LYS A 75 -5.93 13.83 13.98
N ALA A 76 -5.46 14.92 14.60
CA ALA A 76 -5.72 15.22 16.01
C ALA A 76 -7.21 15.54 16.25
N ILE A 77 -7.83 16.35 15.38
CA ILE A 77 -9.26 16.68 15.44
C ILE A 77 -10.12 15.41 15.30
N GLN A 78 -9.80 14.54 14.35
CA GLN A 78 -10.50 13.25 14.16
C GLN A 78 -10.41 12.35 15.40
N LYS A 79 -9.27 12.39 16.10
CA LYS A 79 -9.08 11.62 17.34
C LYS A 79 -9.88 12.21 18.52
N GLU A 80 -9.98 13.53 18.61
CA GLU A 80 -10.73 14.24 19.67
C GLU A 80 -12.24 14.24 19.46
N LEU A 81 -12.72 14.24 18.20
CA LEU A 81 -14.16 14.22 17.90
C LEU A 81 -14.83 12.87 18.21
N GLY A 82 -14.08 11.81 18.50
CA GLY A 82 -14.64 10.47 18.74
C GLY A 82 -15.25 9.82 17.49
N ASP A 83 -15.36 10.54 16.37
CA ASP A 83 -15.70 10.05 15.03
C ASP A 83 -14.50 9.36 14.38
N GLY A 84 -13.99 8.30 15.02
CA GLY A 84 -13.30 7.26 14.29
C GLY A 84 -14.26 6.75 13.23
N GLN A 85 -14.04 7.14 11.97
CA GLN A 85 -14.95 6.91 10.85
C GLN A 85 -15.52 5.48 10.92
N GLU A 86 -16.83 5.28 10.74
CA GLU A 86 -17.46 3.95 10.68
C GLU A 86 -16.71 2.96 9.77
N GLY A 87 -15.99 3.47 8.74
CA GLY A 87 -15.11 2.67 7.89
C GLY A 87 -13.90 2.07 8.61
N ASP A 88 -13.26 2.80 9.53
CA ASP A 88 -12.10 2.29 10.29
C ASP A 88 -12.53 1.23 11.31
N GLU A 89 -13.66 1.41 11.99
CA GLU A 89 -14.20 0.37 12.88
C GLU A 89 -14.59 -0.90 12.11
N GLU A 90 -15.21 -0.74 10.95
CA GLU A 90 -15.56 -1.88 10.08
C GLU A 90 -14.32 -2.64 9.60
N ILE A 91 -13.29 -1.92 9.15
CA ILE A 91 -12.02 -2.52 8.73
C ILE A 91 -11.34 -3.26 9.90
N VAL A 92 -11.37 -2.69 11.11
CA VAL A 92 -10.84 -3.34 12.31
C VAL A 92 -11.61 -4.63 12.61
N ARG A 93 -12.95 -4.63 12.53
CA ARG A 93 -13.76 -5.84 12.70
C ARG A 93 -13.40 -6.93 11.69
N TYR A 94 -13.27 -6.60 10.41
CA TYR A 94 -12.91 -7.61 9.40
C TYR A 94 -11.51 -8.19 9.64
N ARG A 95 -10.53 -7.36 10.04
CA ARG A 95 -9.19 -7.86 10.41
C ARG A 95 -9.24 -8.79 11.61
N GLN A 96 -10.02 -8.45 12.63
CA GLN A 96 -10.16 -9.30 13.81
C GLN A 96 -10.84 -10.63 13.46
N LYS A 97 -11.96 -10.60 12.74
CA LYS A 97 -12.63 -11.82 12.25
C LYS A 97 -11.69 -12.70 11.41
N ALA A 98 -10.88 -12.10 10.53
CA ALA A 98 -9.93 -12.84 9.71
C ALA A 98 -8.86 -13.58 10.55
N GLN A 99 -8.39 -12.95 11.64
CA GLN A 99 -7.45 -13.59 12.57
C GLN A 99 -8.11 -14.72 13.38
N GLU A 100 -9.37 -14.54 13.79
CA GLU A 100 -10.11 -15.52 14.58
C GLU A 100 -10.61 -16.72 13.75
N ALA A 101 -10.85 -16.52 12.46
CA ALA A 101 -11.39 -17.56 11.57
C ALA A 101 -10.41 -18.72 11.32
N GLY A 102 -9.10 -18.55 11.52
CA GLY A 102 -8.12 -19.61 11.23
C GLY A 102 -8.04 -19.95 9.74
N LEU A 103 -7.98 -18.93 8.89
CA LEU A 103 -7.93 -19.06 7.43
C LEU A 103 -6.71 -19.87 6.97
N SER A 104 -6.84 -20.54 5.82
CA SER A 104 -5.66 -21.10 5.14
C SER A 104 -4.73 -19.99 4.64
N PRO A 105 -3.44 -20.24 4.41
CA PRO A 105 -2.49 -19.20 3.96
C PRO A 105 -2.91 -18.51 2.65
N GLU A 106 -3.55 -19.25 1.74
CA GLU A 106 -4.08 -18.72 0.48
C GLU A 106 -5.28 -17.80 0.73
N ALA A 107 -6.21 -18.22 1.60
CA ALA A 107 -7.40 -17.45 1.93
C ALA A 107 -7.05 -16.17 2.71
N GLU A 108 -6.12 -16.24 3.67
CA GLU A 108 -5.67 -15.09 4.45
C GLU A 108 -5.06 -14.00 3.56
N LYS A 109 -4.28 -14.41 2.55
CA LYS A 109 -3.67 -13.48 1.59
C LYS A 109 -4.72 -12.74 0.76
N GLU A 110 -5.73 -13.44 0.24
CA GLU A 110 -6.79 -12.80 -0.56
C GLU A 110 -7.71 -11.94 0.32
N VAL A 111 -8.09 -12.40 1.52
CA VAL A 111 -8.87 -11.59 2.48
C VAL A 111 -8.13 -10.30 2.84
N SER A 112 -6.83 -10.37 3.12
CA SER A 112 -6.00 -9.19 3.41
C SER A 112 -5.94 -8.20 2.23
N ARG A 113 -5.89 -8.73 1.00
CA ARG A 113 -5.89 -7.94 -0.23
C ARG A 113 -7.23 -7.22 -0.42
N GLU A 114 -8.34 -7.90 -0.18
CA GLU A 114 -9.68 -7.34 -0.30
C GLU A 114 -9.98 -6.30 0.80
N ILE A 115 -9.56 -6.53 2.04
CA ILE A 115 -9.62 -5.52 3.11
C ILE A 115 -8.84 -4.26 2.69
N SER A 116 -7.66 -4.43 2.10
CA SER A 116 -6.86 -3.30 1.61
C SER A 116 -7.52 -2.58 0.43
N ARG A 117 -8.32 -3.27 -0.39
CA ARG A 117 -9.15 -2.66 -1.44
C ARG A 117 -10.32 -1.89 -0.85
N LEU A 118 -10.99 -2.43 0.17
CA LEU A 118 -12.10 -1.78 0.87
C LEU A 118 -11.68 -0.42 1.45
N VAL A 119 -10.50 -0.35 2.08
CA VAL A 119 -9.91 0.91 2.59
C VAL A 119 -9.79 1.97 1.48
N ARG A 120 -9.38 1.57 0.27
CA ARG A 120 -9.17 2.50 -0.86
C ARG A 120 -10.47 2.89 -1.54
N ALA A 121 -11.43 1.98 -1.65
CA ALA A 121 -12.71 2.21 -2.31
C ALA A 121 -13.60 3.21 -1.52
N GLY A 122 -13.41 3.29 -0.21
CA GLY A 122 -14.17 4.18 0.67
C GLY A 122 -15.57 3.66 0.98
N ASN A 123 -16.16 4.18 2.07
CA ASN A 123 -17.35 3.56 2.67
C ASN A 123 -18.60 3.58 1.75
N GLN A 124 -18.74 4.59 0.90
CA GLN A 124 -19.92 4.87 0.08
C GLN A 124 -19.82 4.39 -1.39
N SER A 125 -18.76 3.64 -1.73
CA SER A 125 -18.57 3.12 -3.08
C SER A 125 -19.39 1.85 -3.35
N GLN A 126 -19.96 1.74 -4.55
CA GLN A 126 -20.61 0.52 -5.04
C GLN A 126 -19.63 -0.68 -5.05
N GLU A 127 -18.35 -0.42 -5.28
CA GLU A 127 -17.28 -1.44 -5.20
C GLU A 127 -17.09 -1.91 -3.76
N GLY A 128 -17.16 -1.00 -2.79
CA GLY A 128 -17.07 -1.33 -1.37
C GLY A 128 -18.17 -2.29 -0.92
N GLN A 129 -19.41 -2.12 -1.42
CA GLN A 129 -20.52 -3.00 -1.08
C GLN A 129 -20.28 -4.45 -1.54
N VAL A 130 -19.71 -4.64 -2.73
CA VAL A 130 -19.37 -5.97 -3.26
C VAL A 130 -18.26 -6.61 -2.43
N ILE A 131 -17.23 -5.83 -2.07
CA ILE A 131 -16.12 -6.32 -1.23
C ILE A 131 -16.60 -6.72 0.16
N ARG A 132 -17.49 -5.95 0.80
CA ARG A 132 -18.09 -6.32 2.09
C ARG A 132 -18.83 -7.64 2.02
N THR A 133 -19.70 -7.78 1.01
CA THR A 133 -20.49 -9.00 0.81
C THR A 133 -19.58 -10.22 0.64
N TYR A 134 -18.48 -10.06 -0.11
CA TYR A 134 -17.48 -11.11 -0.25
C TYR A 134 -16.79 -11.45 1.09
N LEU A 135 -16.32 -10.43 1.82
CA LEU A 135 -15.64 -10.62 3.10
C LEU A 135 -16.56 -11.29 4.14
N ASP A 136 -17.82 -10.89 4.21
CA ASP A 136 -18.81 -11.50 5.10
C ASP A 136 -19.01 -12.99 4.77
N VAL A 137 -19.25 -13.31 3.49
CA VAL A 137 -19.44 -14.70 3.05
C VAL A 137 -18.21 -15.54 3.36
N VAL A 138 -17.01 -15.05 3.07
CA VAL A 138 -15.76 -15.80 3.29
C VAL A 138 -15.49 -16.00 4.77
N LEU A 139 -15.70 -14.97 5.60
CA LEU A 139 -15.40 -15.03 7.04
C LEU A 139 -16.44 -15.81 7.84
N ASP A 140 -17.68 -15.90 7.35
CA ASP A 140 -18.74 -16.69 8.00
C ASP A 140 -18.63 -18.20 7.71
N LEU A 141 -17.75 -18.63 6.79
CA LEU A 141 -17.52 -20.04 6.54
C LEU A 141 -16.88 -20.73 7.76
N PRO A 142 -17.25 -22.00 8.05
CA PRO A 142 -16.70 -22.76 9.18
C PRO A 142 -15.29 -23.28 8.88
N TRP A 143 -14.32 -22.36 8.82
CA TRP A 143 -12.91 -22.69 8.66
C TRP A 143 -12.42 -23.56 9.82
N ASN A 144 -11.72 -24.65 9.50
CA ASN A 144 -11.17 -25.62 10.46
C ASN A 144 -12.19 -26.17 11.48
N ARG A 145 -13.49 -26.12 11.14
CA ARG A 145 -14.56 -26.69 11.96
C ARG A 145 -15.22 -27.82 11.19
N GLU A 146 -15.00 -29.03 11.68
CA GLU A 146 -15.61 -30.24 11.16
C GLU A 146 -16.60 -30.78 12.21
N SER A 147 -17.72 -31.33 11.76
CA SER A 147 -18.65 -32.03 12.65
C SER A 147 -18.04 -33.37 13.07
N PRO A 148 -18.30 -33.84 14.31
CA PRO A 148 -17.87 -35.17 14.72
C PRO A 148 -18.52 -36.22 13.81
N GLU A 149 -17.69 -37.05 13.20
CA GLU A 149 -18.14 -38.13 12.33
C GLU A 149 -18.46 -39.37 13.16
N SER A 150 -19.57 -40.05 12.82
CA SER A 150 -19.95 -41.32 13.43
C SER A 150 -20.23 -42.33 12.32
N TYR A 151 -19.51 -43.45 12.35
CA TYR A 151 -19.58 -44.51 11.35
C TYR A 151 -20.19 -45.81 11.92
N ASP A 152 -21.08 -45.70 12.91
CA ASP A 152 -21.74 -46.87 13.48
C ASP A 152 -22.83 -47.42 12.54
N LEU A 153 -22.52 -48.55 11.91
CA LEU A 153 -23.42 -49.24 10.98
C LEU A 153 -24.67 -49.81 11.67
N ILE A 154 -24.58 -50.17 12.96
CA ILE A 154 -25.71 -50.73 13.71
C ILE A 154 -26.73 -49.61 13.94
N GLU A 155 -26.25 -48.46 14.40
CA GLU A 155 -27.08 -47.29 14.62
C GLU A 155 -27.65 -46.75 13.30
N ALA A 156 -26.83 -46.68 12.24
CA ALA A 156 -27.28 -46.27 10.91
C ALA A 156 -28.40 -47.18 10.39
N ARG A 157 -28.29 -48.51 10.55
CA ARG A 157 -29.34 -49.44 10.14
C ARG A 157 -30.63 -49.23 10.93
N ARG A 158 -30.52 -49.04 12.24
CA ARG A 158 -31.67 -48.78 13.12
C ARG A 158 -32.43 -47.52 12.71
N ILE A 159 -31.71 -46.43 12.39
CA ILE A 159 -32.30 -45.16 11.94
C ILE A 159 -32.97 -45.36 10.56
N LEU A 160 -32.28 -46.01 9.61
CA LEU A 160 -32.83 -46.26 8.28
C LEU A 160 -34.10 -47.12 8.32
N ASP A 161 -34.17 -48.12 9.20
CA ASP A 161 -35.34 -48.98 9.39
C ASP A 161 -36.50 -48.27 10.10
N ALA A 162 -36.20 -47.31 10.98
CA ALA A 162 -37.21 -46.50 11.66
C ALA A 162 -37.82 -45.42 10.75
N ASP A 163 -36.99 -44.75 9.95
CA ASP A 163 -37.40 -43.61 9.12
C ASP A 163 -38.03 -44.06 7.78
N HIS A 164 -37.70 -45.27 7.31
CA HIS A 164 -38.14 -45.77 6.01
C HIS A 164 -38.65 -47.21 6.08
N TYR A 165 -39.88 -47.43 5.61
CA TYR A 165 -40.47 -48.76 5.47
C TYR A 165 -40.10 -49.38 4.11
N ASP A 166 -39.75 -50.68 4.09
CA ASP A 166 -39.23 -51.40 2.91
C ASP A 166 -37.85 -50.85 2.45
N LEU A 167 -37.45 -51.09 1.19
CA LEU A 167 -36.20 -50.62 0.56
C LEU A 167 -34.92 -51.36 1.01
N GLU A 168 -35.01 -52.66 1.32
CA GLU A 168 -33.86 -53.47 1.77
C GLU A 168 -32.62 -53.31 0.88
N LYS A 169 -32.78 -53.42 -0.45
CA LYS A 169 -31.67 -53.28 -1.40
C LYS A 169 -31.01 -51.89 -1.38
N VAL A 170 -31.78 -50.84 -1.11
CA VAL A 170 -31.25 -49.46 -1.07
C VAL A 170 -30.58 -49.19 0.26
N LYS A 171 -31.16 -49.68 1.36
CA LYS A 171 -30.57 -49.59 2.71
C LYS A 171 -29.25 -50.34 2.79
N GLU A 172 -29.20 -51.57 2.26
CA GLU A 172 -27.95 -52.34 2.14
C GLU A 172 -26.90 -51.55 1.36
N ARG A 173 -27.27 -50.90 0.25
CA ARG A 173 -26.34 -50.10 -0.53
C ARG A 173 -25.81 -48.87 0.22
N ILE A 174 -26.66 -48.17 0.97
CA ILE A 174 -26.24 -47.02 1.79
C ILE A 174 -25.27 -47.49 2.89
N LEU A 175 -25.57 -48.62 3.54
CA LEU A 175 -24.70 -49.22 4.56
C LEU A 175 -23.36 -49.68 3.97
N ASP A 176 -23.35 -50.24 2.77
CA ASP A 176 -22.13 -50.62 2.05
C ASP A 176 -21.24 -49.40 1.78
N GLU A 177 -21.81 -48.28 1.32
CA GLU A 177 -21.06 -47.04 1.07
C GLU A 177 -20.54 -46.45 2.40
N LEU A 178 -21.36 -46.44 3.46
CA LEU A 178 -20.95 -46.02 4.81
C LEU A 178 -19.78 -46.86 5.34
N ALA A 179 -19.77 -48.17 5.06
CA ALA A 179 -18.69 -49.08 5.49
C ALA A 179 -17.35 -48.81 4.78
N VAL A 180 -17.36 -48.14 3.62
CA VAL A 180 -16.16 -47.82 2.83
C VAL A 180 -15.57 -46.46 3.23
N LEU A 181 -16.37 -45.52 3.73
CA LEU A 181 -15.92 -44.17 4.10
C LEU A 181 -14.73 -44.16 5.08
N PRO A 182 -14.72 -44.93 6.20
CA PRO A 182 -13.59 -44.96 7.12
C PRO A 182 -12.27 -45.36 6.45
N LYS A 183 -12.32 -46.34 5.54
CA LYS A 183 -11.14 -46.84 4.81
C LYS A 183 -10.62 -45.82 3.81
N LYS A 184 -11.50 -45.00 3.24
CA LYS A 184 -11.13 -43.95 2.30
C LYS A 184 -10.46 -42.77 3.02
N GLU A 185 -10.94 -42.44 4.21
CA GLU A 185 -10.33 -41.40 5.05
C GLU A 185 -8.97 -41.79 5.58
N GLU A 186 -8.80 -43.03 6.05
CA GLU A 186 -7.49 -43.53 6.48
C GLU A 186 -6.45 -43.41 5.35
N ARG A 187 -6.85 -43.71 4.11
CA ARG A 187 -5.99 -43.56 2.93
C ARG A 187 -5.68 -42.09 2.60
N ARG A 188 -6.66 -41.18 2.72
CA ARG A 188 -6.46 -39.74 2.48
C ARG A 188 -5.58 -39.11 3.56
N GLY A 189 -5.71 -39.54 4.81
CA GLY A 189 -4.87 -39.10 5.93
C GLY A 189 -3.41 -39.49 5.73
N ARG A 190 -3.13 -40.74 5.32
CA ARG A 190 -1.77 -41.20 5.00
C ARG A 190 -1.13 -40.42 3.84
N ALA A 191 -1.88 -40.17 2.77
CA ALA A 191 -1.38 -39.40 1.63
C ALA A 191 -1.04 -37.94 1.98
N ARG A 192 -1.78 -37.31 2.91
CA ARG A 192 -1.47 -35.95 3.39
C ARG A 192 -0.22 -35.93 4.28
N ALA A 193 0.04 -36.99 5.06
CA ALA A 193 1.21 -37.12 5.90
C ALA A 193 2.51 -37.35 5.10
N ASP A 194 2.43 -38.07 3.97
CA ASP A 194 3.58 -38.31 3.08
C ASP A 194 3.94 -37.10 2.19
N SER A 195 3.11 -36.05 2.18
CA SER A 195 3.26 -34.84 1.36
C SER A 195 3.81 -33.61 2.11
N LEU A 196 4.10 -33.77 3.41
CA LEU A 196 4.68 -32.77 4.31
C LEU A 196 6.13 -33.14 4.63
#